data_AF-A0A1M4V6T6-F1
#
_entry.id   AF-A0A1M4V6T6-F1
#
_cell.length_a   1.000
_cell.length_b   1.000
_cell.length_c   1.000
_cell.angle_alpha   90.00
_cell.angle_beta   90.00
_cell.angle_gamma   90.00
#
_symmetry.space_group_name_H-M   'P 1'
#
loop_
_entity.id
_entity.type
_entity.pdbx_description
1 polymer ?
#
loop_
_entity_poly.entity_id
_entity_poly.type
_entity_poly.pdbx_seq_one_letter_code
_entity_poly.pdbx_strand_id
1 'polypeptide(L)' 'MEQTFELLVDKVPYRVTAEPFSFNEETRYRVTYNGGDDHIFYYDPSLGRLAPIDDDAGTMPDSLEVAIAERLQGKR' A
#
# COMPACT_ATOMS: atom_id res chain seq x y z
N MET A 1 9.89 8.23 -6.63
CA MET A 1 9.61 9.49 -5.91
C MET A 1 8.43 9.23 -4.98
N GLU A 2 8.45 9.80 -3.78
CA GLU A 2 7.32 9.75 -2.86
C GLU A 2 6.05 10.31 -3.52
N GLN A 3 4.91 9.67 -3.27
CA GLN A 3 3.59 10.14 -3.68
C GLN A 3 2.63 10.14 -2.49
N THR A 4 1.82 11.19 -2.37
CA THR A 4 0.72 11.27 -1.41
C THR A 4 -0.60 11.31 -2.17
N PHE A 5 -1.59 10.55 -1.71
CA PHE A 5 -2.93 10.53 -2.28
C PHE A 5 -3.99 10.27 -1.22
N GLU A 6 -5.22 10.68 -1.51
CA GLU A 6 -6.37 10.42 -0.66
C GLU A 6 -7.19 9.26 -1.25
N LEU A 7 -7.66 8.38 -0.38
CA LEU A 7 -8.60 7.31 -0.71
C LEU A 7 -9.86 7.49 0.15
N LEU A 8 -11.03 7.29 -0.47
CA LEU A 8 -12.29 7.17 0.25
C LEU A 8 -12.73 5.71 0.20
N VAL A 9 -12.49 4.98 1.28
CA VAL A 9 -12.75 3.54 1.39
C VAL A 9 -13.80 3.32 2.46
N ASP A 10 -14.89 2.64 2.14
CA ASP A 10 -16.00 2.39 3.08
C ASP A 10 -16.52 3.67 3.80
N LYS A 11 -16.51 4.80 3.07
CA LYS A 11 -16.88 6.15 3.57
C LYS A 11 -15.92 6.73 4.62
N VAL A 12 -14.78 6.10 4.84
CA VAL A 12 -13.69 6.60 5.69
C VAL A 12 -12.61 7.21 4.80
N PRO A 13 -12.21 8.47 5.01
CA PRO A 13 -11.12 9.09 4.28
C PRO A 13 -9.77 8.62 4.85
N TYR A 14 -8.86 8.26 3.95
CA TYR A 14 -7.49 7.90 4.27
C TYR A 14 -6.52 8.77 3.49
N ARG A 15 -5.55 9.34 4.20
CA ARG A 15 -4.40 9.99 3.59
C ARG A 15 -3.26 8.98 3.54
N VAL A 16 -2.83 8.61 2.34
CA VAL A 16 -1.79 7.60 2.12
C VAL A 16 -0.55 8.27 1.54
N THR A 17 0.61 7.93 2.10
CA THR A 17 1.91 8.28 1.53
C THR A 17 2.59 6.98 1.10
N ALA A 18 3.12 6.95 -0.11
CA ALA A 18 3.83 5.80 -0.65
C ALA A 18 5.17 6.22 -1.28
N GLU A 19 6.25 5.56 -0.87
CA GLU A 19 7.59 5.78 -1.39
C GLU A 19 8.11 4.49 -2.04
N PRO A 20 8.38 4.48 -3.36
CA PRO A 20 8.97 3.33 -4.01
C PRO A 20 10.45 3.20 -3.65
N PHE A 21 10.89 1.97 -3.37
CA PHE A 21 12.29 1.63 -3.15
C PHE A 21 12.64 0.29 -3.80
N SER A 22 13.93 0.08 -4.08
CA SER A 22 14.44 -1.18 -4.62
C SER A 22 14.96 -2.06 -3.48
N PHE A 23 14.55 -3.33 -3.49
CA PHE A 23 15.09 -4.35 -2.60
C PHE A 23 15.21 -5.66 -3.36
N ASN A 24 16.41 -6.25 -3.38
CA ASN A 24 16.71 -7.46 -4.16
C ASN A 24 16.23 -7.39 -5.62
N GLU A 25 16.52 -6.26 -6.30
CA GLU A 25 16.11 -6.01 -7.70
C GLU A 25 14.59 -5.88 -7.93
N GLU A 26 13.78 -5.96 -6.87
CA GLU A 26 12.33 -5.78 -6.92
C GLU A 26 11.94 -4.36 -6.52
N THR A 27 10.88 -3.82 -7.13
CA THR A 27 10.25 -2.58 -6.67
C THR A 27 9.28 -2.91 -5.53
N ARG A 28 9.46 -2.22 -4.40
CA ARG A 28 8.58 -2.27 -3.23
C ARG A 28 8.13 -0.86 -2.89
N TYR A 29 7.11 -0.74 -2.05
CA TYR A 29 6.61 0.54 -1.59
C TYR A 29 6.59 0.57 -0.07
N ARG A 30 7.20 1.59 0.54
CA ARG A 30 6.94 1.94 1.93
C ARG A 30 5.67 2.78 1.94
N VAL A 31 4.66 2.37 2.70
CA VAL A 31 3.33 2.96 2.72
C VAL A 31 2.95 3.32 4.14
N THR A 32 2.51 4.55 4.37
CA THR A 32 1.86 4.95 5.62
C THR A 32 0.45 5.44 5.32
N TYR A 33 -0.48 5.23 6.25
CA TYR A 33 -1.81 5.83 6.18
C TYR A 33 -2.13 6.60 7.48
N ASN A 34 -2.72 7.78 7.34
CA ASN A 34 -3.12 8.65 8.46
C ASN A 34 -2.01 8.96 9.47
N GLY A 35 -0.74 8.91 9.04
CA GLY A 35 0.42 9.12 9.93
C GLY A 35 0.68 7.97 10.91
N GLY A 36 0.10 6.78 10.64
CA GLY A 36 0.40 5.55 11.36
C GLY A 36 1.72 4.91 10.95
N ASP A 37 1.84 3.62 11.24
CA ASP A 37 3.07 2.85 11.02
C ASP A 37 3.38 2.61 9.53
N ASP A 38 4.65 2.31 9.26
CA ASP A 38 5.15 1.96 7.94
C ASP A 38 4.73 0.53 7.58
N HIS A 39 4.09 0.37 6.42
CA HIS A 39 3.82 -0.90 5.78
C HIS A 39 4.67 -1.08 4.54
N ILE A 40 5.14 -2.30 4.27
CA ILE A 40 5.93 -2.62 3.08
C ILE A 40 5.07 -3.39 2.11
N PHE A 41 4.73 -2.76 0.98
CA PHE A 41 4.02 -3.41 -0.12
C PHE A 41 5.00 -4.02 -1.11
N TYR A 42 4.77 -5.29 -1.43
CA TYR A 42 5.46 -6.05 -2.45
C TYR A 42 4.45 -6.69 -3.40
N TYR A 43 4.85 -6.96 -4.65
CA TYR A 43 3.98 -7.64 -5.61
C TYR A 43 3.87 -9.11 -5.26
N ASP A 44 2.77 -9.52 -4.63
CA ASP A 44 2.51 -10.92 -4.34
C ASP A 44 1.99 -11.64 -5.60
N PRO A 45 2.78 -12.56 -6.20
CA PRO A 45 2.38 -13.26 -7.42
C PRO A 45 1.22 -14.23 -7.19
N SER A 46 0.99 -14.69 -5.96
CA SER A 46 -0.13 -15.57 -5.61
C SER A 46 -1.46 -14.81 -5.56
N LEU A 47 -1.42 -13.52 -5.19
CA LEU A 47 -2.58 -12.63 -5.17
C LEU A 47 -2.75 -11.83 -6.46
N GLY A 48 -1.70 -11.73 -7.29
CA GLY A 48 -1.71 -10.95 -8.53
C GLY A 48 -1.82 -9.44 -8.29
N ARG A 49 -1.36 -8.97 -7.13
CA ARG A 49 -1.42 -7.57 -6.69
C ARG A 49 -0.31 -7.25 -5.71
N LEU A 50 -0.08 -5.96 -5.47
CA LEU A 50 0.69 -5.49 -4.32
C LEU A 50 -0.03 -5.86 -3.02
N ALA A 51 0.70 -6.32 -2.02
CA ALA A 51 0.21 -6.66 -0.69
C ALA A 51 1.26 -6.31 0.37
N PRO A 52 0.84 -5.93 1.60
CA PRO A 52 1.74 -5.70 2.72
C PRO A 52 2.41 -7.01 3.14
N ILE A 53 3.70 -6.95 3.48
CA ILE A 53 4.51 -8.11 3.89
C ILE A 53 5.13 -7.95 5.29
N ASP A 54 4.80 -6.88 6.00
CA ASP A 54 5.22 -6.62 7.38
C ASP A 54 4.36 -7.38 8.41
N ASP A 55 4.89 -7.50 9.63
CA ASP A 55 4.22 -8.22 10.73
C ASP A 55 2.88 -7.57 11.14
N ASP A 56 2.73 -6.27 10.86
CA ASP A 56 1.52 -5.50 11.14
C ASP A 56 0.53 -5.49 9.96
N ALA A 57 0.78 -6.27 8.90
CA ALA A 57 -0.09 -6.36 7.73
C ALA A 57 -1.56 -6.64 8.11
N GLY A 58 -1.78 -7.47 9.14
CA GLY A 58 -3.12 -7.80 9.65
C GLY A 58 -3.84 -6.66 10.39
N THR A 59 -3.19 -5.52 10.60
CA THR A 59 -3.79 -4.33 11.23
C THR A 59 -4.42 -3.36 10.22
N MET A 60 -4.03 -3.46 8.95
CA MET A 60 -4.62 -2.68 7.87
C MET A 60 -6.00 -3.23 7.52
N PRO A 61 -7.04 -2.38 7.36
CA PRO A 61 -8.33 -2.84 6.84
C PRO A 61 -8.19 -3.43 5.43
N ASP A 62 -8.73 -4.63 5.18
CA ASP A 62 -8.66 -5.32 3.89
C ASP A 62 -9.07 -4.43 2.70
N SER A 63 -10.14 -3.64 2.86
CA SER A 63 -10.62 -2.74 1.81
C SER A 63 -9.64 -1.60 1.50
N LEU A 64 -8.92 -1.12 2.52
CA LEU A 64 -7.87 -0.11 2.36
C LEU A 64 -6.65 -0.71 1.66
N GLU A 65 -6.24 -1.92 2.06
CA GLU A 65 -5.14 -2.65 1.42
C GLU A 65 -5.38 -2.78 -0.09
N VAL A 66 -6.55 -3.28 -0.48
CA VAL A 66 -6.93 -3.47 -1.88
C VAL A 66 -6.89 -2.14 -2.64
N ALA A 67 -7.49 -1.09 -2.08
CA ALA A 67 -7.53 0.22 -2.72
C ALA A 67 -6.13 0.83 -2.92
N ILE A 68 -5.22 0.66 -1.95
CA ILE A 68 -3.82 1.06 -2.06
C ILE A 68 -3.13 0.25 -3.17
N ALA A 69 -3.31 -1.06 -3.17
CA ALA A 69 -2.70 -1.96 -4.15
C ALA A 69 -3.10 -1.63 -5.59
N GLU A 70 -4.39 -1.37 -5.84
CA GLU A 70 -4.91 -0.96 -7.13
C GLU A 70 -4.32 0.39 -7.56
N ARG A 71 -4.32 1.37 -6.65
CA ARG A 71 -3.79 2.70 -6.88
C ARG A 71 -2.31 2.68 -7.27
N LEU A 72 -1.49 1.89 -6.58
CA LEU A 72 -0.06 1.77 -6.83
C LEU A 72 0.26 1.00 -8.13
N GLN A 73 -0.58 0.04 -8.53
CA GLN A 73 -0.46 -0.66 -9.81
C GLN A 73 -0.99 0.14 -11.01
N GLY A 74 -1.57 1.32 -10.78
CA GLY A 74 -2.20 2.11 -11.84
C GLY A 74 -3.50 1.51 -12.37
N LYS A 75 -4.10 0.55 -11.65
CA LYS A 75 -5.46 0.09 -11.92
C LYS A 75 -6.41 1.19 -11.41
N ARG A 76 -7.17 1.77 -12.32
CA ARG A 76 -8.13 2.86 -12.07
C ARG A 76 -9.52 2.31 -11.86
#